data_AF-A0A947EH50-F1
#
_entry.id   AF-A0A947EH50-F1
#
_cell.length_a   1.000
_cell.length_b   1.000
_cell.length_c   1.000
_cell.angle_alpha   90.00
_cell.angle_beta   90.00
_cell.angle_gamma   90.00
#
_symmetry.space_group_name_H-M   'P 1'
#
loop_
_entity.id
_entity.type
_entity.pdbx_description
1 polymer ?
#
loop_
_entity_poly.entity_id
_entity_poly.type
_entity_poly.pdbx_seq_one_letter_code
_entity_poly.pdbx_strand_id
1 'polypeptide(L)'
;MRVLNIKQTVRSFFSLVLVIIISGCSNNEPINIVASDYHEGVDKLTEIMVHDIFSPPVASRIYAYPNIAAYEIIAANSDEFKSLNGQIDGMPQISPASNENINIELAALIAYMDVGRTLIFSEEKMKTYRDEKYEAWKKLNKKVFDASLEYGMAVSNQIIDWKEGDMYNETRTMPKFTINTDDQSRWQPTPPAYMDGIEPAWNKIRPFVLDSAAQFIPLQHPEFSMEKESDFYKELEEVYQVSKEIDFKGDESEEIAIAQFWDCNPYVSVTRGHLMFATKKITPGAHWIGITKIACEKSDFDFENTVYANTKTSIAIFDAFISCWDEKYRSNLVRPETLINNYIDDQW
;
A
#
# COMPACT_ATOMS: atom_id res chain seq x y z
N MET A 1 10.70 -78.22 5.84
CA MET A 1 11.36 -77.30 4.90
C MET A 1 10.31 -76.45 4.20
N ARG A 2 10.29 -75.15 4.53
CA ARG A 2 9.75 -73.97 3.80
C ARG A 2 8.74 -74.21 2.65
N VAL A 3 7.43 -74.30 2.93
CA VAL A 3 6.39 -74.06 1.90
C VAL A 3 5.23 -73.16 2.41
N LEU A 4 5.17 -72.82 3.69
CA LEU A 4 3.96 -72.21 4.29
C LEU A 4 3.89 -70.68 4.34
N ASN A 5 4.88 -69.92 3.85
CA ASN A 5 4.88 -68.46 4.05
C ASN A 5 4.61 -67.59 2.80
N ILE A 6 4.56 -68.16 1.60
CA ILE A 6 4.46 -67.34 0.38
C ILE A 6 3.09 -66.63 0.26
N LYS A 7 1.98 -67.29 0.62
CA LYS A 7 0.64 -66.69 0.49
C LYS A 7 0.40 -65.51 1.44
N GLN A 8 1.02 -65.51 2.61
CA GLN A 8 0.84 -64.45 3.62
C GLN A 8 1.70 -63.23 3.28
N THR A 9 2.93 -63.44 2.77
CA THR A 9 3.78 -62.36 2.27
C THR A 9 3.20 -61.69 1.02
N VAL A 10 2.60 -62.46 0.09
CA VAL A 10 1.94 -61.92 -1.11
C VAL A 10 0.70 -61.10 -0.75
N ARG A 11 -0.09 -61.52 0.25
CA ARG A 11 -1.24 -60.74 0.76
C ARG A 11 -0.81 -59.44 1.43
N SER A 12 0.22 -59.44 2.29
CA SER A 12 0.74 -58.21 2.88
C SER A 12 1.34 -57.26 1.85
N PHE A 13 1.99 -57.79 0.81
CA PHE A 13 2.54 -56.96 -0.28
C PHE A 13 1.43 -56.32 -1.11
N PHE A 14 0.35 -57.05 -1.43
CA PHE A 14 -0.81 -56.52 -2.13
C PHE A 14 -1.55 -55.45 -1.30
N SER A 15 -1.69 -55.65 0.02
CA SER A 15 -2.29 -54.64 0.91
C SER A 15 -1.42 -53.38 1.03
N LEU A 16 -0.09 -53.51 1.06
CA LEU A 16 0.83 -52.37 1.10
C LEU A 16 0.78 -51.58 -0.22
N VAL A 17 0.74 -52.27 -1.36
CA VAL A 17 0.60 -51.64 -2.69
C VAL A 17 -0.77 -50.95 -2.82
N LEU A 18 -1.85 -51.53 -2.29
CA LEU A 18 -3.17 -50.91 -2.32
C LEU A 18 -3.24 -49.64 -1.43
N VAL A 19 -2.58 -49.62 -0.27
CA VAL A 19 -2.48 -48.42 0.58
C VAL A 19 -1.63 -47.33 -0.08
N ILE A 20 -0.58 -47.69 -0.84
CA ILE A 20 0.23 -46.75 -1.62
C ILE A 20 -0.58 -46.17 -2.80
N ILE A 21 -1.43 -46.98 -3.45
CA ILE A 21 -2.29 -46.53 -4.55
C ILE A 21 -3.41 -45.59 -4.05
N ILE A 22 -3.97 -45.84 -2.86
CA ILE A 22 -5.04 -44.98 -2.29
C ILE A 22 -4.46 -43.67 -1.72
N SER A 23 -3.18 -43.63 -1.35
CA SER A 23 -2.50 -42.41 -0.86
C SER A 23 -2.00 -41.49 -1.98
N GLY A 24 -2.18 -41.87 -3.26
CA GLY A 24 -1.68 -41.16 -4.42
C GLY A 24 -2.71 -40.35 -5.21
N CYS A 25 -3.98 -40.29 -4.76
CA CYS A 25 -4.97 -39.43 -5.40
C CYS A 25 -4.66 -37.96 -5.12
N SER A 26 -3.95 -37.31 -6.05
CA SER A 26 -3.93 -35.85 -6.12
C SER A 26 -5.34 -35.39 -6.46
N ASN A 27 -5.95 -34.59 -5.59
CA ASN A 27 -7.09 -33.77 -6.01
C ASN A 27 -6.63 -32.93 -7.21
N ASN A 28 -7.44 -32.94 -8.26
CA ASN A 28 -7.23 -32.18 -9.49
C ASN A 28 -8.38 -31.17 -9.66
N GLU A 29 -8.91 -30.66 -8.54
CA GLU A 29 -9.96 -29.65 -8.57
C GLU A 29 -9.37 -28.33 -9.09
N PRO A 30 -10.08 -27.57 -9.93
CA PRO A 30 -9.57 -26.29 -10.39
C PRO A 30 -9.39 -25.33 -9.21
N ILE A 31 -8.26 -24.61 -9.18
CA ILE A 31 -8.09 -23.47 -8.27
C ILE A 31 -8.69 -22.26 -8.98
N ASN A 32 -9.81 -21.76 -8.46
CA ASN A 32 -10.49 -20.60 -9.02
C ASN A 32 -10.15 -19.37 -8.16
N ILE A 33 -9.44 -18.40 -8.74
CA ILE A 33 -9.12 -17.13 -8.10
C ILE A 33 -10.00 -16.05 -8.73
N VAL A 34 -10.70 -15.28 -7.90
CA VAL A 34 -11.62 -14.24 -8.35
C VAL A 34 -11.25 -12.88 -7.76
N ALA A 35 -11.87 -11.81 -8.25
CA ALA A 35 -11.60 -10.44 -7.80
C ALA A 35 -11.68 -10.26 -6.27
N SER A 36 -12.60 -10.96 -5.59
CA SER A 36 -12.72 -10.89 -4.14
C SER A 36 -11.49 -11.44 -3.41
N ASP A 37 -10.83 -12.49 -3.93
CA ASP A 37 -9.58 -12.99 -3.36
C ASP A 37 -8.47 -11.95 -3.44
N TYR A 38 -8.43 -11.18 -4.54
CA TYR A 38 -7.48 -10.08 -4.68
C TYR A 38 -7.77 -8.95 -3.68
N HIS A 39 -9.02 -8.55 -3.54
CA HIS A 39 -9.44 -7.56 -2.56
C HIS A 39 -9.13 -7.97 -1.13
N GLU A 40 -9.32 -9.24 -0.76
CA GLU A 40 -8.91 -9.76 0.55
C GLU A 40 -7.40 -9.61 0.79
N GLY A 41 -6.58 -9.85 -0.23
CA GLY A 41 -5.12 -9.63 -0.16
C GLY A 41 -4.76 -8.15 0.05
N VAL A 42 -5.45 -7.24 -0.65
CA VAL A 42 -5.28 -5.78 -0.49
C VAL A 42 -5.72 -5.31 0.89
N ASP A 43 -6.86 -5.80 1.37
CA ASP A 43 -7.37 -5.49 2.72
C ASP A 43 -6.38 -5.99 3.78
N LYS A 44 -5.82 -7.20 3.61
CA LYS A 44 -4.82 -7.74 4.54
C LYS A 44 -3.58 -6.86 4.62
N LEU A 45 -3.08 -6.39 3.49
CA LEU A 45 -1.92 -5.47 3.46
C LEU A 45 -2.26 -4.16 4.17
N THR A 46 -3.47 -3.63 3.96
CA THR A 46 -3.99 -2.42 4.61
C THR A 46 -4.06 -2.56 6.13
N GLU A 47 -4.63 -3.66 6.62
CA GLU A 47 -4.69 -3.96 8.07
C GLU A 47 -3.30 -3.95 8.71
N ILE A 48 -2.32 -4.54 8.02
CA ILE A 48 -0.95 -4.62 8.52
C ILE A 48 -0.30 -3.23 8.50
N MET A 49 -0.54 -2.42 7.46
CA MET A 49 -0.01 -1.06 7.43
C MET A 49 -0.54 -0.17 8.56
N VAL A 50 -1.83 -0.32 8.90
CA VAL A 50 -2.42 0.37 10.06
C VAL A 50 -1.79 -0.11 11.37
N HIS A 51 -1.48 -1.41 11.47
CA HIS A 51 -0.78 -1.97 12.63
C HIS A 51 0.66 -1.45 12.75
N ASP A 52 1.36 -1.33 11.63
CA ASP A 52 2.77 -0.95 11.55
C ASP A 52 3.00 0.57 11.53
N ILE A 53 1.92 1.36 11.44
CA ILE A 53 1.91 2.82 11.50
C ILE A 53 2.78 3.44 10.40
N PHE A 54 2.52 3.05 9.15
CA PHE A 54 3.19 3.66 7.99
C PHE A 54 2.68 5.07 7.71
N SER A 55 3.59 5.95 7.31
CA SER A 55 3.26 7.31 6.87
C SER A 55 2.48 7.27 5.55
N PRO A 56 1.68 8.31 5.23
CA PRO A 56 0.96 8.40 3.95
C PRO A 56 1.83 8.18 2.70
N PRO A 57 2.99 8.85 2.53
CA PRO A 57 3.85 8.62 1.36
C PRO A 57 4.40 7.19 1.31
N VAL A 58 4.85 6.64 2.45
CA VAL A 58 5.37 5.27 2.48
C VAL A 58 4.28 4.24 2.19
N ALA A 59 3.07 4.42 2.72
CA ALA A 59 1.93 3.55 2.43
C ALA A 59 1.61 3.50 0.93
N SER A 60 1.72 4.62 0.20
CA SER A 60 1.51 4.62 -1.25
C SER A 60 2.52 3.74 -2.00
N ARG A 61 3.78 3.72 -1.55
CA ARG A 61 4.82 2.81 -2.06
C ARG A 61 4.47 1.35 -1.83
N ILE A 62 3.96 1.05 -0.63
CA ILE A 62 3.58 -0.31 -0.22
C ILE A 62 2.43 -0.85 -1.08
N TYR A 63 1.49 0.00 -1.51
CA TYR A 63 0.43 -0.41 -2.44
C TYR A 63 0.93 -0.59 -3.88
N ALA A 64 1.80 0.28 -4.38
CA ALA A 64 2.12 0.30 -5.81
C ALA A 64 2.91 -0.94 -6.29
N TYR A 65 4.01 -1.29 -5.61
CA TYR A 65 4.87 -2.39 -6.06
C TYR A 65 4.18 -3.76 -6.11
N PRO A 66 3.39 -4.19 -5.11
CA PRO A 66 2.64 -5.45 -5.17
C PRO A 66 1.62 -5.48 -6.29
N ASN A 67 0.91 -4.37 -6.52
CA ASN A 67 -0.05 -4.25 -7.63
C ASN A 67 0.67 -4.38 -8.98
N ILE A 68 1.80 -3.69 -9.16
CA ILE A 68 2.64 -3.81 -10.36
C ILE A 68 3.08 -5.27 -10.59
N ALA A 69 3.49 -5.99 -9.53
CA ALA A 69 3.92 -7.38 -9.66
C ALA A 69 2.80 -8.30 -10.16
N ALA A 70 1.58 -8.15 -9.61
CA ALA A 70 0.41 -8.88 -10.07
C ALA A 70 0.03 -8.49 -11.50
N TYR A 71 0.06 -7.20 -11.82
CA TYR A 71 -0.28 -6.67 -13.13
C TYR A 71 0.65 -7.19 -14.23
N GLU A 72 1.96 -7.22 -14.00
CA GLU A 72 2.88 -7.70 -15.02
C GLU A 72 2.72 -9.18 -15.32
N ILE A 73 2.31 -10.00 -14.35
CA ILE A 73 1.95 -11.39 -14.61
C ILE A 73 0.77 -11.46 -15.57
N ILE A 74 -0.26 -10.64 -15.37
CA ILE A 74 -1.42 -10.56 -16.28
C ILE A 74 -1.00 -10.03 -17.65
N ALA A 75 -0.27 -8.92 -17.70
CA ALA A 75 0.13 -8.25 -18.93
C ALA A 75 1.09 -9.09 -19.79
N ALA A 76 1.98 -9.88 -19.17
CA ALA A 76 2.84 -10.80 -19.89
C ALA A 76 2.07 -11.95 -20.55
N ASN A 77 0.85 -12.24 -20.10
CA ASN A 77 0.04 -13.38 -20.54
C ASN A 77 -1.29 -12.95 -21.21
N SER A 78 -1.41 -11.69 -21.62
CA SER A 78 -2.62 -11.12 -22.21
C SER A 78 -2.30 -10.27 -23.44
N ASP A 79 -3.18 -10.32 -24.44
CA ASP A 79 -3.14 -9.40 -25.60
C ASP A 79 -3.80 -8.05 -25.29
N GLU A 80 -4.65 -7.99 -24.26
CA GLU A 80 -5.44 -6.82 -23.85
C GLU A 80 -4.63 -5.86 -22.98
N PHE A 81 -3.91 -6.39 -22.00
CA PHE A 81 -3.09 -5.61 -21.07
C PHE A 81 -1.67 -5.44 -21.62
N LYS A 82 -1.09 -4.24 -21.50
CA LYS A 82 0.26 -3.94 -21.98
C LYS A 82 1.21 -3.79 -20.81
N SER A 83 2.34 -4.51 -20.87
CA SER A 83 3.39 -4.44 -19.85
C SER A 83 3.85 -3.00 -19.61
N LEU A 84 4.12 -2.68 -18.35
CA LEU A 84 4.69 -1.41 -17.91
C LEU A 84 6.19 -1.32 -18.20
N ASN A 85 6.83 -2.39 -18.67
CA ASN A 85 8.20 -2.35 -19.17
C ASN A 85 8.33 -1.30 -20.29
N GLY A 86 9.31 -0.41 -20.16
CA GLY A 86 9.51 0.72 -21.08
C GLY A 86 8.54 1.89 -20.90
N GLN A 87 7.53 1.77 -20.03
CA GLN A 87 6.67 2.87 -19.61
C GLN A 87 7.09 3.44 -18.25
N ILE A 88 7.58 2.56 -17.36
CA ILE A 88 8.13 2.92 -16.06
C ILE A 88 9.65 2.73 -16.09
N ASP A 89 10.38 3.69 -15.53
CA ASP A 89 11.85 3.67 -15.53
C ASP A 89 12.44 2.44 -14.83
N GLY A 90 13.36 1.77 -15.52
CA GLY A 90 14.05 0.57 -15.06
C GLY A 90 13.18 -0.68 -14.86
N MET A 91 11.88 -0.63 -15.19
CA MET A 91 10.94 -1.74 -14.98
C MET A 91 11.42 -3.02 -15.71
N PRO A 92 11.56 -4.18 -15.04
CA PRO A 92 12.03 -5.40 -15.69
C PRO A 92 11.01 -5.93 -16.71
N GLN A 93 11.50 -6.61 -17.75
CA GLN A 93 10.65 -7.32 -18.69
C GLN A 93 10.27 -8.69 -18.11
N ILE A 94 8.98 -8.91 -17.89
CA ILE A 94 8.47 -10.20 -17.40
C ILE A 94 8.23 -11.15 -18.57
N SER A 95 8.79 -12.35 -18.47
CA SER A 95 8.55 -13.42 -19.46
C SER A 95 7.15 -14.02 -19.30
N PRO A 96 6.44 -14.36 -20.38
CA PRO A 96 5.16 -15.07 -20.30
C PRO A 96 5.32 -16.44 -19.63
N ALA A 97 4.21 -16.96 -19.10
CA ALA A 97 4.15 -18.29 -18.53
C ALA A 97 4.46 -19.36 -19.60
N SER A 98 5.42 -20.24 -19.31
CA SER A 98 5.87 -21.28 -20.24
C SER A 98 5.31 -22.68 -19.93
N ASN A 99 4.53 -22.82 -18.86
CA ASN A 99 4.01 -24.09 -18.35
C ASN A 99 2.47 -24.05 -18.33
N GLU A 100 1.84 -25.03 -18.98
CA GLU A 100 0.38 -25.16 -19.10
C GLU A 100 -0.36 -25.34 -17.76
N ASN A 101 0.35 -25.69 -16.69
CA ASN A 101 -0.23 -25.86 -15.36
C ASN A 101 -0.21 -24.57 -14.53
N ILE A 102 0.34 -23.48 -15.07
CA ILE A 102 0.32 -22.19 -14.38
C ILE A 102 -1.10 -21.62 -14.46
N ASN A 103 -1.66 -21.30 -13.30
CA ASN A 103 -2.83 -20.46 -13.17
C ASN A 103 -2.34 -19.00 -12.99
N ILE A 104 -2.73 -18.12 -13.90
CA ILE A 104 -2.17 -16.76 -14.02
C ILE A 104 -2.63 -15.90 -12.84
N GLU A 105 -3.90 -16.00 -12.46
CA GLU A 105 -4.53 -15.24 -11.39
C GLU A 105 -3.95 -15.64 -10.03
N LEU A 106 -3.71 -16.93 -9.81
CA LEU A 106 -3.03 -17.46 -8.64
C LEU A 106 -1.58 -16.97 -8.57
N ALA A 107 -0.84 -17.04 -9.69
CA ALA A 107 0.53 -16.53 -9.74
C ALA A 107 0.59 -15.02 -9.45
N ALA A 108 -0.36 -14.24 -9.97
CA ALA A 108 -0.50 -12.81 -9.71
C ALA A 108 -0.77 -12.51 -8.23
N LEU A 109 -1.69 -13.22 -7.59
CA LEU A 109 -1.99 -13.05 -6.17
C LEU A 109 -0.81 -13.51 -5.28
N ILE A 110 -0.08 -14.55 -5.68
CA ILE A 110 1.15 -14.98 -5.03
C ILE A 110 2.20 -13.87 -5.07
N ALA A 111 2.45 -13.29 -6.25
CA ALA A 111 3.41 -12.21 -6.41
C ALA A 111 3.01 -10.96 -5.61
N TYR A 112 1.72 -10.60 -5.62
CA TYR A 112 1.18 -9.52 -4.79
C TYR A 112 1.53 -9.74 -3.30
N MET A 113 1.17 -10.90 -2.74
CA MET A 113 1.40 -11.18 -1.32
C MET A 113 2.89 -11.19 -0.97
N ASP A 114 3.74 -11.73 -1.85
CA ASP A 114 5.18 -11.84 -1.58
C ASP A 114 5.89 -10.49 -1.64
N VAL A 115 5.62 -9.66 -2.67
CA VAL A 115 6.18 -8.31 -2.74
C VAL A 115 5.64 -7.47 -1.58
N GLY A 116 4.34 -7.53 -1.30
CA GLY A 116 3.71 -6.79 -0.20
C GLY A 116 4.30 -7.15 1.16
N ARG A 117 4.59 -8.43 1.40
CA ARG A 117 5.29 -8.90 2.60
C ARG A 117 6.63 -8.20 2.80
N THR A 118 7.44 -8.03 1.75
CA THR A 118 8.78 -7.40 1.90
C THR A 118 8.75 -5.90 2.18
N LEU A 119 7.56 -5.27 2.11
CA LEU A 119 7.38 -3.83 2.23
C LEU A 119 6.80 -3.40 3.59
N ILE A 120 6.44 -4.36 4.45
CA ILE A 120 5.87 -4.13 5.78
C ILE A 120 6.82 -4.61 6.90
N PHE A 121 6.61 -4.15 8.14
CA PHE A 121 7.43 -4.60 9.27
C PHE A 121 6.92 -5.92 9.85
N SER A 122 5.61 -6.08 9.98
CA SER A 122 4.98 -7.28 10.54
C SER A 122 4.82 -8.39 9.50
N GLU A 123 5.92 -8.82 8.85
CA GLU A 123 5.89 -9.82 7.78
C GLU A 123 5.14 -11.10 8.16
N GLU A 124 5.27 -11.55 9.42
CA GLU A 124 4.62 -12.76 9.92
C GLU A 124 3.10 -12.72 9.80
N LYS A 125 2.48 -11.53 9.87
CA LYS A 125 1.03 -11.38 9.65
C LYS A 125 0.63 -11.69 8.21
N MET A 126 1.45 -11.28 7.24
CA MET A 126 1.21 -11.60 5.83
C MET A 126 1.54 -13.07 5.54
N LYS A 127 2.63 -13.61 6.11
CA LYS A 127 2.98 -15.04 5.99
C LYS A 127 1.87 -15.94 6.53
N THR A 128 1.30 -15.62 7.69
CA THR A 128 0.21 -16.40 8.28
C THR A 128 -1.01 -16.45 7.35
N TYR A 129 -1.42 -15.31 6.80
CA TYR A 129 -2.51 -15.24 5.83
C TYR A 129 -2.20 -16.02 4.54
N ARG A 130 -0.99 -15.84 4.00
CA ARG A 130 -0.52 -16.55 2.80
C ARG A 130 -0.51 -18.06 3.01
N ASP A 131 0.03 -18.55 4.12
CA ASP A 131 0.21 -19.97 4.38
C ASP A 131 -1.14 -20.68 4.55
N GLU A 132 -2.14 -20.02 5.13
CA GLU A 132 -3.52 -20.51 5.17
C GLU A 132 -4.08 -20.72 3.75
N LYS A 133 -3.94 -19.71 2.87
CA LYS A 133 -4.40 -19.79 1.47
C LYS A 133 -3.62 -20.84 0.68
N TYR A 134 -2.30 -20.93 0.87
CA TYR A 134 -1.45 -21.90 0.19
C TYR A 134 -1.84 -23.34 0.54
N GLU A 135 -2.09 -23.62 1.82
CA GLU A 135 -2.54 -24.94 2.25
C GLU A 135 -3.91 -25.31 1.65
N ALA A 136 -4.81 -24.33 1.48
CA ALA A 136 -6.08 -24.55 0.80
C ALA A 136 -5.88 -24.87 -0.70
N TRP A 137 -5.13 -24.05 -1.43
CA TRP A 137 -4.89 -24.21 -2.86
C TRP A 137 -4.11 -25.49 -3.19
N LYS A 138 -3.11 -25.84 -2.37
CA LYS A 138 -2.32 -27.05 -2.52
C LYS A 138 -3.16 -28.32 -2.31
N LYS A 139 -4.18 -28.28 -1.45
CA LYS A 139 -5.15 -29.39 -1.26
C LYS A 139 -6.11 -29.56 -2.44
N LEU A 140 -6.40 -28.49 -3.18
CA LEU A 140 -7.26 -28.53 -4.36
C LEU A 140 -6.50 -29.10 -5.57
N ASN A 141 -5.31 -28.56 -5.85
CA ASN A 141 -4.48 -29.03 -6.95
C ASN A 141 -3.01 -28.64 -6.76
N LYS A 142 -2.24 -29.57 -6.18
CA LYS A 142 -0.82 -29.37 -5.91
C LYS A 142 0.00 -29.04 -7.16
N LYS A 143 -0.30 -29.68 -8.31
CA LYS A 143 0.46 -29.50 -9.54
C LYS A 143 0.32 -28.07 -10.08
N VAL A 144 -0.92 -27.56 -10.12
CA VAL A 144 -1.22 -26.19 -10.53
C VAL A 144 -0.66 -25.18 -9.52
N PHE A 145 -0.84 -25.46 -8.23
CA PHE A 145 -0.30 -24.61 -7.17
C PHE A 145 1.23 -24.47 -7.25
N ASP A 146 1.97 -25.57 -7.32
CA ASP A 146 3.44 -25.53 -7.36
C ASP A 146 3.95 -24.77 -8.60
N ALA A 147 3.36 -25.00 -9.78
CA ALA A 147 3.73 -24.31 -11.01
C ALA A 147 3.43 -22.80 -10.94
N SER A 148 2.28 -22.42 -10.39
CA SER A 148 1.87 -21.02 -10.23
C SER A 148 2.71 -20.30 -9.16
N LEU A 149 3.08 -21.01 -8.09
CA LEU A 149 3.98 -20.52 -7.05
C LEU A 149 5.37 -20.24 -7.61
N GLU A 150 5.95 -21.17 -8.37
CA GLU A 150 7.26 -20.99 -8.98
C GLU A 150 7.29 -19.74 -9.88
N TYR A 151 6.28 -19.59 -10.74
CA TYR A 151 6.18 -18.44 -11.63
C TYR A 151 5.93 -17.13 -10.87
N GLY A 152 4.98 -17.10 -9.93
CA GLY A 152 4.67 -15.93 -9.12
C GLY A 152 5.87 -15.44 -8.29
N MET A 153 6.63 -16.37 -7.69
CA MET A 153 7.84 -16.05 -6.93
C MET A 153 8.99 -15.59 -7.84
N ALA A 154 9.11 -16.13 -9.06
CA ALA A 154 10.12 -15.68 -10.01
C ALA A 154 9.88 -14.23 -10.47
N VAL A 155 8.61 -13.83 -10.63
CA VAL A 155 8.25 -12.45 -10.93
C VAL A 155 8.39 -11.56 -9.69
N SER A 156 7.94 -12.01 -8.51
CA SER A 156 8.07 -11.22 -7.28
C SER A 156 9.52 -10.85 -7.00
N ASN A 157 10.46 -11.78 -7.19
CA ASN A 157 11.90 -11.52 -7.03
C ASN A 157 12.41 -10.43 -7.97
N GLN A 158 12.01 -10.42 -9.24
CA GLN A 158 12.41 -9.38 -10.19
C GLN A 158 11.89 -7.99 -9.79
N ILE A 159 10.65 -7.93 -9.27
CA ILE A 159 10.08 -6.68 -8.76
C ILE A 159 10.74 -6.24 -7.45
N ILE A 160 11.06 -7.19 -6.57
CA ILE A 160 11.80 -6.94 -5.34
C ILE A 160 13.18 -6.36 -5.66
N ASP A 161 13.91 -6.94 -6.60
CA ASP A 161 15.22 -6.44 -7.02
C ASP A 161 15.10 -5.04 -7.64
N TRP A 162 14.09 -4.80 -8.48
CA TRP A 162 13.85 -3.50 -9.11
C TRP A 162 13.46 -2.39 -8.12
N LYS A 163 12.70 -2.71 -7.05
CA LYS A 163 12.32 -1.71 -6.04
C LYS A 163 13.46 -1.28 -5.13
N GLU A 164 14.52 -2.09 -4.99
CA GLU A 164 15.69 -1.71 -4.17
C GLU A 164 16.47 -0.53 -4.78
N GLY A 165 16.32 -0.29 -6.09
CA GLY A 165 16.97 0.81 -6.81
C GLY A 165 16.17 2.12 -6.84
N ASP A 166 15.14 2.30 -6.00
CA ASP A 166 14.23 3.44 -6.05
C ASP A 166 14.57 4.60 -5.10
N MET A 167 15.74 4.56 -4.46
CA MET A 167 16.23 5.52 -3.45
C MET A 167 15.54 5.44 -2.07
N TYR A 168 14.61 4.50 -1.84
CA TYR A 168 13.94 4.41 -0.53
C TYR A 168 14.89 4.08 0.62
N ASN A 169 15.81 3.12 0.43
CA ASN A 169 16.73 2.69 1.49
C ASN A 169 17.74 3.80 1.84
N GLU A 170 18.27 4.47 0.83
CA GLU A 170 19.22 5.57 0.97
C GLU A 170 18.61 6.74 1.74
N THR A 171 17.35 7.08 1.45
CA THR A 171 16.64 8.17 2.15
C THR A 171 16.43 7.90 3.64
N ARG A 172 16.46 6.63 4.11
CA ARG A 172 16.29 6.30 5.54
C ARG A 172 17.40 6.86 6.43
N THR A 173 18.55 7.17 5.86
CA THR A 173 19.72 7.70 6.59
C THR A 173 20.03 9.16 6.28
N MET A 174 19.19 9.82 5.47
CA MET A 174 19.34 11.24 5.16
C MET A 174 19.00 12.13 6.38
N PRO A 175 19.53 13.36 6.44
CA PRO A 175 19.24 14.28 7.52
C PRO A 175 17.74 14.56 7.66
N LYS A 176 17.30 14.75 8.89
CA LYS A 176 15.95 15.21 9.20
C LYS A 176 15.73 16.64 8.72
N PHE A 177 14.47 17.05 8.66
CA PHE A 177 14.12 18.45 8.40
C PHE A 177 14.74 19.37 9.46
N THR A 178 15.41 20.43 9.01
CA THR A 178 16.01 21.41 9.91
C THR A 178 14.97 22.46 10.28
N ILE A 179 14.63 22.51 11.57
CA ILE A 179 13.70 23.50 12.13
C ILE A 179 14.45 24.83 12.29
N ASN A 180 13.84 25.91 11.82
CA ASN A 180 14.32 27.28 12.02
C ASN A 180 13.19 28.12 12.62
N THR A 181 13.25 28.36 13.93
CA THR A 181 12.23 29.09 14.67
C THR A 181 12.32 30.60 14.49
N ASP A 182 13.44 31.12 13.99
CA ASP A 182 13.63 32.55 13.74
C ASP A 182 12.85 33.03 12.50
N ASP A 183 12.48 32.09 11.62
CA ASP A 183 11.68 32.34 10.42
C ASP A 183 10.22 31.91 10.66
N GLN A 184 9.34 32.89 10.84
CA GLN A 184 7.93 32.67 11.19
C GLN A 184 7.12 32.04 10.06
N SER A 185 7.56 32.15 8.81
CA SER A 185 6.84 31.54 7.68
C SER A 185 7.15 30.05 7.53
N ARG A 186 8.20 29.56 8.19
CA ARG A 186 8.65 28.17 8.07
C ARG A 186 7.88 27.23 8.98
N TRP A 187 7.66 26.02 8.47
CA TRP A 187 7.04 24.92 9.19
C TRP A 187 7.77 24.59 10.49
N GLN A 188 6.98 24.40 11.53
CA GLN A 188 7.43 23.99 12.86
C GLN A 188 6.60 22.78 13.29
N PRO A 189 7.18 21.86 14.09
CA PRO A 189 6.40 20.80 14.72
C PRO A 189 5.25 21.37 15.55
N THR A 190 4.09 20.73 15.47
CA THR A 190 2.88 21.19 16.15
C THR A 190 2.51 20.31 17.36
N PRO A 191 1.81 20.87 18.37
CA PRO A 191 1.29 20.10 19.49
C PRO A 191 0.32 18.99 19.03
N PRO A 192 0.05 17.99 19.90
CA PRO A 192 0.68 17.75 21.20
C PRO A 192 2.03 17.01 21.10
N ALA A 193 2.33 16.40 19.97
CA ALA A 193 3.45 15.46 19.84
C ALA A 193 4.77 16.09 19.37
N TYR A 194 4.71 17.26 18.71
CA TYR A 194 5.88 17.97 18.18
C TYR A 194 6.80 17.05 17.36
N MET A 195 6.19 16.21 16.51
CA MET A 195 6.90 15.24 15.68
C MET A 195 7.76 15.93 14.62
N ASP A 196 8.88 15.32 14.28
CA ASP A 196 9.68 15.73 13.13
C ASP A 196 8.87 15.68 11.83
N GLY A 197 9.26 16.52 10.86
CA GLY A 197 8.65 16.51 9.53
C GLY A 197 8.77 15.12 8.88
N ILE A 198 7.65 14.62 8.37
CA ILE A 198 7.53 13.27 7.80
C ILE A 198 8.08 13.20 6.38
N GLU A 199 9.12 12.39 6.19
CA GLU A 199 9.73 12.07 4.89
C GLU A 199 10.28 13.30 4.12
N PRO A 200 11.22 14.09 4.71
CA PRO A 200 11.75 15.30 4.07
C PRO A 200 12.46 15.08 2.73
N ALA A 201 12.90 13.84 2.48
CA ALA A 201 13.59 13.46 1.25
C ALA A 201 12.70 12.65 0.29
N TRP A 202 11.36 12.67 0.46
CA TRP A 202 10.48 11.87 -0.39
C TRP A 202 10.55 12.24 -1.88
N ASN A 203 10.93 13.47 -2.20
CA ASN A 203 11.18 13.90 -3.58
C ASN A 203 12.43 13.31 -4.23
N LYS A 204 13.22 12.51 -3.49
CA LYS A 204 14.39 11.77 -4.01
C LYS A 204 14.04 10.36 -4.46
N ILE A 205 12.85 9.88 -4.12
CA ILE A 205 12.35 8.56 -4.53
C ILE A 205 12.14 8.58 -6.05
N ARG A 206 12.50 7.47 -6.73
CA ARG A 206 12.27 7.31 -8.18
C ARG A 206 10.75 7.34 -8.46
N PRO A 207 10.23 8.31 -9.23
CA PRO A 207 8.84 8.28 -9.67
C PRO A 207 8.61 7.16 -10.69
N PHE A 208 7.35 6.75 -10.89
CA PHE A 208 7.02 5.75 -11.89
C PHE A 208 6.79 6.35 -13.28
N VAL A 209 5.96 7.39 -13.35
CA VAL A 209 5.49 8.00 -14.61
C VAL A 209 5.93 9.45 -14.73
N LEU A 210 6.23 10.13 -13.60
CA LEU A 210 6.76 11.49 -13.67
C LEU A 210 8.15 11.53 -14.30
N ASP A 211 8.41 12.54 -15.14
CA ASP A 211 9.76 12.83 -15.65
C ASP A 211 10.71 13.23 -14.52
N SER A 212 10.17 13.90 -13.49
CA SER A 212 10.86 14.24 -12.24
C SER A 212 9.84 14.55 -11.15
N ALA A 213 10.26 14.49 -9.88
CA ALA A 213 9.42 14.89 -8.75
C ALA A 213 8.85 16.33 -8.87
N ALA A 214 9.54 17.17 -9.63
CA ALA A 214 9.21 18.57 -9.87
C ALA A 214 8.41 18.81 -11.16
N GLN A 215 7.85 17.78 -11.79
CA GLN A 215 7.08 17.94 -13.03
C GLN A 215 5.81 18.79 -12.85
N PHE A 216 5.17 18.70 -11.69
CA PHE A 216 3.93 19.40 -11.36
C PHE A 216 4.12 20.43 -10.24
N ILE A 217 5.12 21.31 -10.36
CA ILE A 217 5.28 22.45 -9.43
C ILE A 217 4.06 23.36 -9.56
N PRO A 218 3.34 23.65 -8.45
CA PRO A 218 2.19 24.54 -8.49
C PRO A 218 2.61 26.01 -8.50
N LEU A 219 1.61 26.90 -8.56
CA LEU A 219 1.84 28.31 -8.26
C LEU A 219 2.28 28.46 -6.79
N GLN A 220 3.11 29.46 -6.54
CA GLN A 220 3.58 29.77 -5.18
C GLN A 220 2.40 30.21 -4.31
N HIS A 221 2.41 29.78 -3.05
CA HIS A 221 1.48 30.30 -2.03
C HIS A 221 1.64 31.82 -1.87
N PRO A 222 0.61 32.53 -1.34
CA PRO A 222 0.74 33.96 -1.02
C PRO A 222 1.98 34.24 -0.17
N GLU A 223 2.66 35.35 -0.45
CA GLU A 223 3.84 35.76 0.34
C GLU A 223 3.44 35.94 1.81
N PHE A 224 4.23 35.33 2.71
CA PHE A 224 3.95 35.39 4.13
C PHE A 224 3.88 36.83 4.62
N SER A 225 2.77 37.20 5.26
CA SER A 225 2.59 38.49 5.88
C SER A 225 1.50 38.43 6.94
N MET A 226 1.75 39.06 8.08
CA MET A 226 0.76 39.23 9.16
C MET A 226 0.00 40.57 9.05
N GLU A 227 0.18 41.29 7.94
CA GLU A 227 -0.62 42.49 7.63
C GLU A 227 -2.02 42.09 7.16
N LYS A 228 -3.06 42.71 7.76
CA LYS A 228 -4.46 42.32 7.54
C LYS A 228 -4.93 42.37 6.09
N GLU A 229 -4.34 43.28 5.31
CA GLU A 229 -4.70 43.47 3.89
C GLU A 229 -3.97 42.49 2.96
N SER A 230 -2.99 41.73 3.46
CA SER A 230 -2.25 40.75 2.67
C SER A 230 -3.10 39.53 2.33
N ASP A 231 -2.81 38.89 1.20
CA ASP A 231 -3.54 37.69 0.79
C ASP A 231 -3.27 36.51 1.73
N PHE A 232 -2.06 36.39 2.27
CA PHE A 232 -1.72 35.37 3.26
C PHE A 232 -2.55 35.52 4.55
N TYR A 233 -2.66 36.74 5.10
CA TYR A 233 -3.46 36.96 6.30
C TYR A 233 -4.95 36.68 6.07
N LYS A 234 -5.48 37.01 4.90
CA LYS A 234 -6.89 36.72 4.56
C LYS A 234 -7.16 35.22 4.52
N GLU A 235 -6.26 34.41 3.95
CA GLU A 235 -6.38 32.94 3.99
C GLU A 235 -6.25 32.40 5.42
N LEU A 236 -5.37 32.98 6.26
CA LEU A 236 -5.26 32.60 7.67
C LEU A 236 -6.53 32.94 8.47
N GLU A 237 -7.09 34.14 8.24
CA GLU A 237 -8.33 34.60 8.87
C GLU A 237 -9.52 33.72 8.43
N GLU A 238 -9.58 33.31 7.16
CA GLU A 238 -10.60 32.36 6.69
C GLU A 238 -10.57 31.05 7.50
N VAL A 239 -9.39 30.45 7.72
CA VAL A 239 -9.26 29.23 8.53
C VAL A 239 -9.77 29.45 9.95
N TYR A 240 -9.41 30.57 10.58
CA TYR A 240 -9.88 30.92 11.92
C TYR A 240 -11.41 31.04 11.96
N GLN A 241 -12.00 31.81 11.04
CA GLN A 241 -13.44 32.07 11.02
C GLN A 241 -14.24 30.80 10.73
N VAL A 242 -13.83 29.98 9.76
CA VAL A 242 -14.48 28.70 9.46
C VAL A 242 -14.51 27.80 10.69
N SER A 243 -13.40 27.73 11.45
CA SER A 243 -13.37 26.99 12.70
C SER A 243 -14.34 27.55 13.75
N LYS A 244 -14.42 28.88 13.92
CA LYS A 244 -15.39 29.49 14.86
C LYS A 244 -16.83 29.22 14.46
N GLU A 245 -17.13 29.21 13.16
CA GLU A 245 -18.46 28.87 12.64
C GLU A 245 -18.82 27.41 12.92
N ILE A 246 -17.86 26.49 12.75
CA ILE A 246 -18.03 25.08 13.07
C ILE A 246 -18.27 24.89 14.57
N ASP A 247 -17.47 25.53 15.44
CA ASP A 247 -17.66 25.50 16.90
C ASP A 247 -19.08 25.98 17.29
N PHE A 248 -19.55 27.04 16.65
CA PHE A 248 -20.87 27.61 16.91
C PHE A 248 -22.00 26.64 16.49
N LYS A 249 -21.84 25.93 15.38
CA LYS A 249 -22.78 24.89 14.93
C LYS A 249 -22.76 23.65 15.83
N GLY A 250 -21.61 23.38 16.47
CA GLY A 250 -21.40 22.29 17.41
C GLY A 250 -20.95 20.99 16.75
N ASP A 251 -20.65 20.00 17.61
CA ASP A 251 -19.97 18.74 17.27
C ASP A 251 -20.72 17.84 16.27
N GLU A 252 -22.03 18.05 16.09
CA GLU A 252 -22.88 17.27 15.18
C GLU A 252 -22.97 17.87 13.77
N SER A 253 -22.22 18.93 13.48
CA SER A 253 -22.23 19.60 12.19
C SER A 253 -21.68 18.70 11.05
N GLU A 254 -22.19 18.92 9.84
CA GLU A 254 -21.76 18.18 8.65
C GLU A 254 -20.28 18.43 8.33
N GLU A 255 -19.80 19.63 8.60
CA GLU A 255 -18.40 20.04 8.43
C GLU A 255 -17.46 19.19 9.29
N ILE A 256 -17.82 18.90 10.55
CA ILE A 256 -17.06 18.00 11.43
C ILE A 256 -17.10 16.57 10.89
N ALA A 257 -18.26 16.09 10.45
CA ALA A 257 -18.38 14.76 9.87
C ALA A 257 -17.49 14.59 8.64
N ILE A 258 -17.46 15.59 7.73
CA ILE A 258 -16.61 15.61 6.55
C ILE A 258 -15.13 15.64 6.94
N ALA A 259 -14.73 16.48 7.89
CA ALA A 259 -13.35 16.57 8.36
C ALA A 259 -12.88 15.23 8.97
N GLN A 260 -13.70 14.61 9.82
CA GLN A 260 -13.38 13.32 10.45
C GLN A 260 -13.32 12.18 9.44
N PHE A 261 -14.18 12.20 8.42
CA PHE A 261 -14.20 11.19 7.36
C PHE A 261 -12.93 11.22 6.51
N TRP A 262 -12.41 12.42 6.20
CA TRP A 262 -11.23 12.59 5.35
C TRP A 262 -9.90 12.76 6.10
N ASP A 263 -9.90 12.91 7.43
CA ASP A 263 -8.69 13.12 8.25
C ASP A 263 -7.58 12.11 7.93
N CYS A 264 -7.92 10.81 7.91
CA CYS A 264 -7.01 9.73 7.49
C CYS A 264 -5.57 9.85 8.05
N ASN A 265 -5.44 10.35 9.27
CA ASN A 265 -4.15 10.64 9.88
C ASN A 265 -3.76 9.50 10.85
N PRO A 266 -2.74 8.68 10.54
CA PRO A 266 -2.32 7.58 11.41
C PRO A 266 -1.62 8.05 12.70
N TYR A 267 -1.35 9.36 12.84
CA TYR A 267 -0.62 9.95 13.97
C TYR A 267 -1.52 10.62 15.02
N VAL A 268 -2.84 10.45 14.92
CA VAL A 268 -3.77 11.04 15.91
C VAL A 268 -3.52 10.42 17.28
N SER A 269 -2.89 11.22 18.15
CA SER A 269 -2.72 10.93 19.57
C SER A 269 -3.85 11.61 20.34
N VAL A 270 -4.61 10.81 21.10
CA VAL A 270 -5.65 11.29 22.01
C VAL A 270 -5.10 11.20 23.43
N THR A 271 -4.83 12.36 24.03
CA THR A 271 -4.43 12.47 25.44
C THR A 271 -5.67 12.52 26.33
N ARG A 272 -5.84 11.55 27.22
CA ARG A 272 -6.84 11.59 28.31
C ARG A 272 -6.13 11.47 29.65
N GLY A 273 -5.93 12.60 30.33
CA GLY A 273 -5.11 12.66 31.56
C GLY A 273 -3.64 12.34 31.25
N HIS A 274 -3.05 11.39 32.00
CA HIS A 274 -1.66 10.94 31.78
C HIS A 274 -1.52 9.86 30.69
N LEU A 275 -2.63 9.43 30.07
CA LEU A 275 -2.63 8.38 29.06
C LEU A 275 -2.70 8.99 27.66
N MET A 276 -1.76 8.56 26.80
CA MET A 276 -1.80 8.84 25.36
C MET A 276 -2.26 7.59 24.62
N PHE A 277 -3.33 7.71 23.83
CA PHE A 277 -3.85 6.65 22.97
C PHE A 277 -3.63 7.03 21.49
N ALA A 278 -2.99 6.16 20.71
CA ALA A 278 -2.96 6.31 19.26
C ALA A 278 -4.27 5.75 18.67
N THR A 279 -5.01 6.57 17.93
CA THR A 279 -6.17 6.10 17.18
C THR A 279 -5.70 5.46 15.89
N LYS A 280 -5.98 4.17 15.69
CA LYS A 280 -5.62 3.46 14.46
C LYS A 280 -6.49 3.98 13.31
N LYS A 281 -5.88 4.70 12.36
CA LYS A 281 -6.52 5.21 11.16
C LYS A 281 -5.77 4.75 9.92
N ILE A 282 -6.49 4.60 8.81
CA ILE A 282 -5.92 4.43 7.48
C ILE A 282 -5.33 5.75 6.98
N THR A 283 -4.44 5.69 5.99
CA THR A 283 -3.89 6.86 5.29
C THR A 283 -4.79 7.29 4.13
N PRO A 284 -4.66 8.51 3.56
CA PRO A 284 -5.48 8.92 2.41
C PRO A 284 -5.31 7.99 1.19
N GLY A 285 -4.09 7.49 0.96
CA GLY A 285 -3.83 6.51 -0.11
C GLY A 285 -4.64 5.22 0.09
N ALA A 286 -4.67 4.70 1.32
CA ALA A 286 -5.49 3.53 1.66
C ALA A 286 -6.99 3.77 1.47
N HIS A 287 -7.49 4.98 1.79
CA HIS A 287 -8.89 5.34 1.54
C HIS A 287 -9.21 5.28 0.04
N TRP A 288 -8.38 5.86 -0.83
CA TRP A 288 -8.60 5.81 -2.28
C TRP A 288 -8.46 4.39 -2.88
N ILE A 289 -7.61 3.53 -2.30
CA ILE A 289 -7.59 2.10 -2.65
C ILE A 289 -8.91 1.42 -2.24
N GLY A 290 -9.47 1.75 -1.08
CA GLY A 290 -10.80 1.30 -0.66
C GLY A 290 -11.92 1.77 -1.60
N ILE A 291 -11.88 3.02 -2.05
CA ILE A 291 -12.83 3.54 -3.06
C ILE A 291 -12.68 2.79 -4.39
N THR A 292 -11.44 2.45 -4.78
CA THR A 292 -11.17 1.66 -6.00
C THR A 292 -11.81 0.28 -5.88
N LYS A 293 -11.69 -0.39 -4.73
CA LYS A 293 -12.42 -1.64 -4.46
C LYS A 293 -13.93 -1.49 -4.64
N ILE A 294 -14.54 -0.47 -4.03
CA ILE A 294 -15.98 -0.22 -4.17
C ILE A 294 -16.38 -0.02 -5.64
N ALA A 295 -15.56 0.70 -6.41
CA ALA A 295 -15.82 0.93 -7.84
C ALA A 295 -15.70 -0.36 -8.67
N CYS A 296 -14.70 -1.20 -8.40
CA CYS A 296 -14.53 -2.51 -9.04
C CYS A 296 -15.73 -3.42 -8.75
N GLU A 297 -16.13 -3.55 -7.48
CA GLU A 297 -17.27 -4.36 -7.06
C GLU A 297 -18.58 -3.87 -7.71
N LYS A 298 -18.82 -2.55 -7.71
CA LYS A 298 -20.02 -1.96 -8.32
C LYS A 298 -20.07 -2.15 -9.84
N SER A 299 -18.92 -2.31 -10.48
CA SER A 299 -18.81 -2.48 -11.93
C SER A 299 -18.70 -3.95 -12.34
N ASP A 300 -18.82 -4.88 -11.38
CA ASP A 300 -18.65 -6.32 -11.58
C ASP A 300 -17.35 -6.67 -12.32
N PHE A 301 -16.25 -5.99 -11.97
CA PHE A 301 -14.95 -6.24 -12.59
C PHE A 301 -14.46 -7.67 -12.27
N ASP A 302 -13.92 -8.33 -13.28
CA ASP A 302 -13.19 -9.58 -13.12
C ASP A 302 -11.83 -9.34 -12.44
N PHE A 303 -11.06 -10.41 -12.28
CA PHE A 303 -9.78 -10.37 -11.57
C PHE A 303 -8.80 -9.42 -12.26
N GLU A 304 -8.64 -9.55 -13.58
CA GLU A 304 -7.67 -8.79 -14.36
C GLU A 304 -7.99 -7.30 -14.38
N ASN A 305 -9.26 -6.92 -14.58
CA ASN A 305 -9.68 -5.53 -14.51
C ASN A 305 -9.55 -4.95 -13.10
N THR A 306 -9.75 -5.78 -12.07
CA THR A 306 -9.53 -5.39 -10.67
C THR A 306 -8.06 -5.10 -10.38
N VAL A 307 -7.15 -5.97 -10.81
CA VAL A 307 -5.70 -5.76 -10.66
C VAL A 307 -5.25 -4.53 -11.45
N TYR A 308 -5.74 -4.38 -12.69
CA TYR A 308 -5.45 -3.22 -13.53
C TYR A 308 -5.88 -1.89 -12.89
N ALA A 309 -7.10 -1.82 -12.35
CA ALA A 309 -7.62 -0.63 -11.67
C ALA A 309 -6.77 -0.29 -10.43
N ASN A 310 -6.46 -1.27 -9.58
CA ASN A 310 -5.62 -1.06 -8.40
C ASN A 310 -4.19 -0.63 -8.77
N THR A 311 -3.64 -1.18 -9.85
CA THR A 311 -2.30 -0.84 -10.33
C THR A 311 -2.22 0.60 -10.81
N LYS A 312 -3.14 1.01 -11.69
CA LYS A 312 -3.15 2.41 -12.17
C LYS A 312 -3.39 3.40 -11.03
N THR A 313 -4.35 3.11 -10.15
CA THR A 313 -4.64 3.99 -9.01
C THR A 313 -3.44 4.09 -8.08
N SER A 314 -2.80 2.98 -7.70
CA SER A 314 -1.66 3.00 -6.78
C SER A 314 -0.42 3.67 -7.37
N ILE A 315 -0.13 3.49 -8.67
CA ILE A 315 0.93 4.22 -9.38
C ILE A 315 0.67 5.73 -9.32
N ALA A 316 -0.54 6.17 -9.68
CA ALA A 316 -0.89 7.58 -9.70
C ALA A 316 -0.82 8.22 -8.30
N ILE A 317 -1.29 7.50 -7.27
CA ILE A 317 -1.23 7.95 -5.89
C ILE A 317 0.24 8.07 -5.44
N PHE A 318 1.10 7.10 -5.74
CA PHE A 318 2.51 7.13 -5.37
C PHE A 318 3.24 8.34 -5.98
N ASP A 319 3.07 8.58 -7.27
CA ASP A 319 3.65 9.75 -7.95
C ASP A 319 3.06 11.07 -7.44
N ALA A 320 1.76 11.10 -7.10
CA ALA A 320 1.14 12.26 -6.46
C ALA A 320 1.75 12.56 -5.09
N PHE A 321 2.08 11.54 -4.29
CA PHE A 321 2.79 11.72 -3.02
C PHE A 321 4.20 12.28 -3.23
N ILE A 322 4.94 11.80 -4.25
CA ILE A 322 6.26 12.34 -4.61
C ILE A 322 6.15 13.83 -4.98
N SER A 323 5.23 14.17 -5.90
CA SER A 323 5.03 15.56 -6.35
C SER A 323 4.57 16.48 -5.20
N CYS A 324 3.65 16.02 -4.36
CA CYS A 324 3.13 16.80 -3.25
C CYS A 324 4.22 17.03 -2.18
N TRP A 325 5.03 16.03 -1.86
CA TRP A 325 6.12 16.18 -0.90
C TRP A 325 7.27 17.03 -1.44
N ASP A 326 7.52 17.01 -2.76
CA ASP A 326 8.45 17.94 -3.38
C ASP A 326 8.07 19.40 -3.10
N GLU A 327 6.80 19.75 -3.27
CA GLU A 327 6.33 21.10 -2.97
C GLU A 327 6.34 21.39 -1.46
N LYS A 328 5.85 20.48 -0.62
CA LYS A 328 5.81 20.69 0.85
C LYS A 328 7.17 21.06 1.43
N TYR A 329 8.23 20.41 0.98
CA TYR A 329 9.60 20.65 1.44
C TYR A 329 10.35 21.72 0.63
N ARG A 330 9.75 22.22 -0.45
CA ARG A 330 10.21 23.40 -1.18
C ARG A 330 9.72 24.68 -0.51
N SER A 331 8.42 24.84 -0.32
CA SER A 331 7.84 26.01 0.35
C SER A 331 8.07 26.00 1.86
N ASN A 332 8.08 24.83 2.49
CA ASN A 332 8.24 24.69 3.94
C ASN A 332 7.25 25.55 4.73
N LEU A 333 6.00 25.67 4.25
CA LEU A 333 5.04 26.62 4.80
C LEU A 333 4.54 26.22 6.20
N VAL A 334 4.46 27.20 7.11
CA VAL A 334 3.89 27.06 8.45
C VAL A 334 2.42 26.61 8.45
N ARG A 335 2.00 25.89 9.48
CA ARG A 335 0.60 25.47 9.66
C ARG A 335 -0.24 26.59 10.28
N PRO A 336 -1.55 26.69 9.96
CA PRO A 336 -2.41 27.75 10.51
C PRO A 336 -2.42 27.82 12.04
N GLU A 337 -2.50 26.68 12.74
CA GLU A 337 -2.54 26.63 14.22
C GLU A 337 -1.35 27.37 14.87
N THR A 338 -0.16 27.30 14.26
CA THR A 338 1.04 27.93 14.80
C THR A 338 0.91 29.44 14.77
N LEU A 339 0.30 30.01 13.73
CA LEU A 339 0.14 31.45 13.60
C LEU A 339 -1.06 31.96 14.39
N ILE A 340 -2.19 31.24 14.34
CA ILE A 340 -3.40 31.60 15.09
C ILE A 340 -3.08 31.67 16.58
N ASN A 341 -2.47 30.62 17.14
CA ASN A 341 -2.20 30.54 18.58
C ASN A 341 -1.19 31.58 19.06
N ASN A 342 -0.26 32.01 18.20
CA ASN A 342 0.78 32.96 18.57
C ASN A 342 0.37 34.43 18.37
N TYR A 343 -0.54 34.73 17.43
CA TYR A 343 -0.80 36.11 16.99
C TYR A 343 -2.27 36.52 16.98
N ILE A 344 -3.21 35.58 17.03
CA ILE A 344 -4.65 35.85 16.89
C ILE A 344 -5.39 35.48 18.18
N ASP A 345 -5.35 34.21 18.58
CA ASP A 345 -6.13 33.66 19.68
C ASP A 345 -5.40 32.44 20.27
N ASP A 346 -4.87 32.55 21.49
CA ASP A 346 -4.09 31.48 22.15
C ASP A 346 -4.95 30.35 22.73
N GLN A 347 -6.28 30.50 22.70
CA GLN A 347 -7.25 29.50 23.13
C GLN A 347 -8.03 28.87 21.96
N TRP A 348 -7.67 29.20 20.71
CA TRP A 348 -8.19 28.53 19.52
C TRP A 348 -7.69 27.08 19.45
#